data_AF-A0A6B3I6R2-F1
#
_entry.id   AF-A0A6B3I6R2-F1
#
_cell.length_a   1.000
_cell.length_b   1.000
_cell.length_c   1.000
_cell.angle_alpha   90.00
_cell.angle_beta   90.00
_cell.angle_gamma   90.00
#
_symmetry.space_group_name_H-M   'P 1'
#
loop_
_entity.id
_entity.type
_entity.pdbx_description
1 polymer ?
#
loop_
_entity_poly.entity_id
_entity_poly.type
_entity_poly.pdbx_seq_one_letter_code
_entity_poly.pdbx_strand_id
1 'polypeptide(L)'
;FEEAVHVQFYLTLLDTYLPDPDDRAAAFDAVEEIPSIREKAQFCFKWMDSVEKIDQLETKADRRRFLLNLICFAACIEGLFFYGAFAYVYWFRSRGLLHGLATGT
;
A
#
# COMPACT_ATOMS: atom_id res chain seq x y z
N PHE A 1 3.64 12.90 -5.30
CA PHE A 1 2.70 13.90 -4.76
C PHE A 1 1.43 13.19 -4.30
N GLU A 2 0.70 12.51 -5.20
CA GLU A 2 -0.50 11.73 -4.84
C GLU A 2 -0.29 10.76 -3.66
N GLU A 3 0.76 9.95 -3.67
CA GLU A 3 1.01 9.04 -2.53
C GLU A 3 1.25 9.75 -1.19
N ALA A 4 1.79 10.97 -1.19
CA ALA A 4 1.92 11.74 0.05
C ALA A 4 0.56 12.21 0.57
N VAL A 5 -0.39 12.50 -0.35
CA VAL A 5 -1.78 12.82 0.00
C VAL A 5 -2.49 11.57 0.54
N HIS A 6 -2.26 10.40 -0.04
CA HIS A 6 -2.78 9.12 0.49
C HIS A 6 -2.28 8.86 1.91
N VAL A 7 -0.99 9.04 2.16
CA VAL A 7 -0.41 8.92 3.51
C VAL A 7 -1.09 9.88 4.48
N GLN A 8 -1.20 11.17 4.12
CA GLN A 8 -1.85 12.16 4.96
C GLN A 8 -3.32 11.80 5.25
N PHE A 9 -4.04 11.27 4.26
CA PHE A 9 -5.42 10.83 4.42
C PHE A 9 -5.53 9.70 5.45
N TYR A 10 -4.74 8.63 5.32
CA TYR A 10 -4.77 7.51 6.27
C TYR A 10 -4.30 7.89 7.68
N LEU A 11 -3.30 8.77 7.79
CA LEU A 11 -2.89 9.31 9.09
C LEU A 11 -4.03 10.08 9.76
N THR A 12 -4.74 10.92 9.00
CA THR A 12 -5.89 11.67 9.52
C THR A 12 -7.01 10.74 10.01
N LEU A 13 -7.25 9.62 9.30
CA LEU A 13 -8.22 8.60 9.74
C LEU A 13 -7.77 7.91 11.03
N LEU A 14 -6.49 7.55 11.15
CA LEU A 14 -5.94 6.95 12.36
C LEU A 14 -6.07 7.91 13.55
N ASP A 15 -5.69 9.17 13.39
CA ASP A 15 -5.82 10.19 14.44
C ASP A 15 -7.28 10.39 14.89
N THR A 16 -8.23 10.22 13.95
CA THR A 16 -9.66 10.40 14.23
C THR A 16 -10.29 9.17 14.88
N TYR A 17 -9.95 7.97 14.42
CA TYR A 17 -10.60 6.71 14.87
C TYR A 17 -9.85 6.02 16.02
N LEU A 18 -8.55 6.26 16.16
CA LEU A 18 -7.71 5.75 17.24
C LEU A 18 -7.09 6.94 17.99
N PRO A 19 -7.81 7.56 18.94
CA PRO A 19 -7.30 8.73 19.67
C PRO A 19 -6.17 8.38 20.63
N ASP A 20 -6.10 7.14 21.10
CA ASP A 20 -5.03 6.65 21.97
C ASP A 20 -3.72 6.47 21.19
N PRO A 21 -2.61 7.12 21.61
CA PRO A 21 -1.30 6.92 21.00
C PRO A 21 -0.81 5.47 20.99
N ASP A 22 -1.14 4.68 22.00
CA ASP A 22 -0.67 3.29 22.12
C ASP A 22 -1.38 2.39 21.09
N ASP A 23 -2.69 2.60 20.88
CA ASP A 23 -3.46 1.91 19.83
C ASP A 23 -2.97 2.28 18.43
N ARG A 24 -2.57 3.54 18.20
CA ARG A 24 -1.96 3.95 16.93
C ARG A 24 -0.60 3.29 16.72
N ALA A 25 0.24 3.23 17.75
CA ALA A 25 1.53 2.55 17.67
C ALA A 25 1.34 1.07 17.29
N ALA A 26 0.41 0.38 17.94
CA ALA A 26 0.06 -1.01 17.61
C ALA A 26 -0.47 -1.16 16.16
N ALA A 27 -1.21 -0.17 15.65
CA ALA A 27 -1.67 -0.18 14.26
C ALA A 27 -0.51 -0.06 13.25
N PHE A 28 0.56 0.68 13.57
CA PHE A 28 1.76 0.74 12.73
C PHE A 28 2.58 -0.55 12.81
N ASP A 29 2.63 -1.18 13.99
CA ASP A 29 3.32 -2.47 14.20
C ASP A 29 2.65 -3.62 13.44
N ALA A 30 1.45 -3.42 12.87
CA ALA A 30 0.74 -4.41 12.07
C ALA A 30 1.56 -4.96 10.88
N VAL A 31 2.52 -4.19 10.34
CA VAL A 31 3.42 -4.67 9.28
C VAL A 31 4.35 -5.78 9.76
N GLU A 32 4.64 -5.78 11.06
CA GLU A 32 5.43 -6.80 11.73
C GLU A 32 4.50 -7.88 12.33
N GLU A 33 3.47 -7.50 13.05
CA GLU A 33 2.70 -8.46 13.86
C GLU A 33 1.66 -9.27 13.07
N ILE A 34 1.17 -8.77 11.93
CA ILE A 34 0.15 -9.48 11.12
C ILE A 34 0.84 -10.25 9.97
N PRO A 35 0.80 -11.60 9.97
CA PRO A 35 1.55 -12.41 8.99
C PRO A 35 1.25 -12.06 7.52
N SER A 36 -0.02 -11.85 7.17
CA SER A 36 -0.41 -11.52 5.79
C SER A 36 0.08 -10.14 5.35
N ILE A 37 0.17 -9.17 6.27
CA ILE A 37 0.71 -7.83 5.98
C ILE A 37 2.23 -7.92 5.85
N ARG A 38 2.89 -8.67 6.74
CA ARG A 38 4.34 -8.92 6.70
C ARG A 38 4.76 -9.57 5.38
N GLU A 39 4.06 -10.62 4.95
CA GLU A 39 4.32 -11.31 3.67
C GLU A 39 4.15 -10.36 2.47
N LYS A 40 3.11 -9.52 2.51
CA LYS A 40 2.85 -8.48 1.50
C LYS A 40 3.99 -7.46 1.45
N ALA A 41 4.47 -6.99 2.60
CA ALA A 41 5.59 -6.06 2.70
C ALA A 41 6.90 -6.68 2.17
N GLN A 42 7.21 -7.91 2.57
CA GLN A 42 8.38 -8.65 2.08
C GLN A 42 8.34 -8.85 0.56
N PHE A 43 7.16 -9.14 -0.01
CA PHE A 43 6.98 -9.19 -1.45
C PHE A 43 7.33 -7.85 -2.10
N CYS A 44 6.82 -6.73 -1.58
CA CYS A 44 7.12 -5.40 -2.10
C CYS A 44 8.64 -5.10 -2.05
N PHE A 45 9.30 -5.31 -0.91
CA PHE A 45 10.74 -5.07 -0.77
C PHE A 45 11.55 -5.87 -1.80
N LYS A 46 11.29 -7.18 -1.92
CA LYS A 46 11.97 -8.03 -2.89
C LYS A 46 11.92 -7.45 -4.32
N TRP A 47 10.77 -6.92 -4.73
CA TRP A 47 10.62 -6.39 -6.08
C TRP A 47 11.21 -5.00 -6.23
N MET A 48 11.00 -4.08 -5.27
CA MET A 48 11.55 -2.73 -5.33
C MET A 48 13.08 -2.74 -5.31
N ASP A 49 13.69 -3.58 -4.45
CA ASP A 49 15.14 -3.73 -4.35
C ASP A 49 15.75 -4.30 -5.64
N SER A 50 14.98 -5.07 -6.43
CA SER A 50 15.49 -5.71 -7.65
C SER A 50 15.90 -4.70 -8.74
N VAL A 51 15.35 -3.48 -8.68
CA VAL A 51 15.61 -2.40 -9.65
C VAL A 51 16.32 -1.19 -9.04
N GLU A 52 16.54 -1.17 -7.72
CA GLU A 52 17.18 -0.05 -7.01
C GLU A 52 18.53 0.36 -7.64
N LYS A 53 19.30 -0.61 -8.13
CA LYS A 53 20.63 -0.41 -8.74
C LYS A 53 20.61 -0.19 -10.25
N ILE A 54 19.43 0.01 -10.86
CA ILE A 54 19.32 0.30 -12.29
C ILE A 54 19.35 1.81 -12.49
N ASP A 55 20.54 2.34 -12.78
CA ASP A 55 20.66 3.76 -13.15
C ASP A 55 20.32 4.00 -14.63
N GLN A 56 20.64 3.04 -15.51
CA GLN A 56 20.42 3.14 -16.96
C GLN A 56 20.01 1.79 -17.59
N LEU A 57 19.27 1.84 -18.71
CA LEU A 57 18.75 0.67 -19.42
C LEU A 57 19.59 0.30 -20.67
N GLU A 58 20.85 -0.02 -20.45
CA GLU A 58 21.83 -0.25 -21.53
C GLU A 58 21.67 -1.64 -22.16
N THR A 59 21.52 -2.68 -21.34
CA THR A 59 21.46 -4.06 -21.82
C THR A 59 20.03 -4.57 -21.96
N LYS A 60 19.86 -5.66 -22.72
CA LYS A 60 18.58 -6.39 -22.79
C LYS A 60 18.16 -6.94 -21.41
N ALA A 61 19.12 -7.29 -20.56
CA ALA A 61 18.86 -7.78 -19.21
C ALA A 61 18.28 -6.67 -18.32
N ASP A 62 18.82 -5.45 -18.40
CA ASP A 62 18.33 -4.30 -17.63
C ASP A 62 16.89 -3.96 -17.99
N ARG A 63 16.60 -3.88 -19.30
CA ARG A 63 15.23 -3.65 -19.80
C ARG A 63 14.27 -4.73 -19.33
N ARG A 64 14.67 -6.01 -19.39
CA ARG A 64 13.83 -7.12 -18.92
C ARG A 64 13.54 -7.00 -17.43
N ARG A 65 14.55 -6.69 -16.61
CA ARG A 65 14.41 -6.55 -15.15
C ARG A 65 13.50 -5.38 -14.79
N PHE A 66 13.70 -4.23 -15.43
CA PHE A 66 12.85 -3.07 -15.26
C PHE A 66 11.40 -3.35 -15.65
N LEU A 67 11.16 -3.96 -16.82
CA LEU A 67 9.80 -4.30 -17.27
C LEU A 67 9.11 -5.30 -16.35
N LEU A 68 9.82 -6.31 -15.85
CA LEU A 68 9.26 -7.26 -14.88
C LEU A 68 8.84 -6.57 -13.58
N ASN A 69 9.70 -5.68 -13.06
CA ASN A 69 9.38 -4.89 -11.89
C ASN A 69 8.18 -3.97 -12.14
N LEU A 70 8.14 -3.26 -13.27
CA LEU A 70 7.04 -2.34 -13.62
C LEU A 70 5.70 -3.08 -13.71
N ILE A 71 5.67 -4.24 -14.36
CA ILE A 71 4.47 -5.09 -14.45
C ILE A 71 4.06 -5.56 -13.06
N CYS A 72 5.01 -6.02 -12.24
CA CYS A 72 4.74 -6.44 -10.87
C CYS A 72 4.18 -5.30 -10.02
N PHE A 73 4.79 -4.12 -10.09
CA PHE A 73 4.34 -2.93 -9.38
C PHE A 73 2.90 -2.57 -9.75
N ALA A 74 2.62 -2.41 -11.06
CA ALA A 74 1.30 -2.02 -11.53
C ALA A 74 0.22 -3.08 -11.26
N ALA A 75 0.49 -4.35 -11.58
CA ALA A 75 -0.52 -5.39 -11.50
C ALA A 75 -0.71 -5.92 -10.07
N CYS A 76 0.39 -6.13 -9.34
CA CYS A 76 0.34 -6.73 -8.01
C CYS A 76 0.19 -5.66 -6.93
N ILE A 77 1.12 -4.70 -6.85
CA ILE A 77 1.22 -3.77 -5.71
C ILE A 77 0.11 -2.71 -5.76
N GLU A 78 -0.05 -2.04 -6.90
CA GLU A 78 -1.08 -0.99 -7.06
C GLU A 78 -2.47 -1.59 -7.33
N GLY A 79 -2.55 -2.62 -8.17
CA GLY A 79 -3.81 -3.25 -8.55
C GLY A 79 -4.35 -4.22 -7.50
N LEU A 80 -3.79 -5.43 -7.47
CA LEU A 80 -4.37 -6.56 -6.74
C LEU A 80 -4.36 -6.39 -5.22
N PHE A 81 -3.25 -5.89 -4.69
CA PHE A 81 -2.94 -5.86 -3.27
C PHE A 81 -3.90 -5.00 -2.43
N PHE A 82 -4.51 -3.96 -3.02
CA PHE A 82 -5.47 -3.09 -2.33
C PHE A 82 -6.91 -3.30 -2.78
N TYR A 83 -7.14 -4.14 -3.79
CA TYR A 83 -8.48 -4.39 -4.32
C TYR A 83 -9.48 -4.86 -3.24
N GLY A 84 -9.05 -5.77 -2.37
CA GLY A 84 -9.87 -6.25 -1.25
C GLY A 84 -10.22 -5.13 -0.26
N ALA A 85 -9.25 -4.28 0.09
CA ALA A 85 -9.47 -3.15 0.99
C ALA A 85 -10.46 -2.13 0.40
N PHE A 86 -10.29 -1.78 -0.88
CA PHE A 86 -11.23 -0.88 -1.57
C PHE A 86 -12.64 -1.47 -1.68
N ALA A 87 -12.77 -2.78 -1.90
CA ALA A 87 -14.07 -3.44 -1.89
C ALA A 87 -14.78 -3.30 -0.53
N TYR A 88 -14.06 -3.42 0.58
CA TYR A 88 -14.63 -3.18 1.92
C TYR A 88 -15.01 -1.72 2.15
N VAL A 89 -14.17 -0.76 1.75
CA VAL A 89 -14.50 0.68 1.86
C VAL A 89 -15.76 1.00 1.06
N TYR A 90 -15.86 0.48 -0.16
CA TYR A 90 -17.06 0.63 -1.00
C TYR A 90 -18.30 -0.01 -0.36
N TRP A 91 -18.13 -1.16 0.30
CA TRP A 91 -19.21 -1.80 1.05
C TRP A 91 -19.70 -0.89 2.18
N PHE A 92 -18.83 -0.32 3.01
CA PHE A 92 -19.22 0.63 4.06
C PHE A 92 -19.93 1.86 3.48
N ARG A 93 -19.41 2.41 2.37
CA ARG A 93 -20.03 3.51 1.63
C ARG A 93 -21.45 3.19 1.19
N SER A 94 -21.68 2.00 0.64
CA SER A 94 -23.00 1.55 0.18
C SER A 94 -24.04 1.46 1.30
N ARG A 95 -23.57 1.37 2.55
CA ARG A 95 -24.40 1.29 3.77
C ARG A 95 -24.54 2.63 4.49
N GLY A 96 -23.91 3.70 3.99
CA GLY A 96 -23.88 4.99 4.67
C GLY A 96 -23.06 4.98 5.97
N LEU A 97 -22.05 4.12 6.06
CA LEU A 97 -21.19 3.98 7.24
C LEU A 97 -19.81 4.61 6.98
N LEU A 98 -19.15 5.05 8.06
CA LEU A 98 -17.77 5.56 8.06
C LEU A 98 -17.52 6.63 6.98
N HIS A 99 -18.31 7.69 6.97
CA HIS A 99 -18.27 8.72 5.91
C HIS A 99 -16.86 9.27 5.62
N GLY A 100 -16.02 9.48 6.64
CA GLY A 100 -14.65 9.95 6.45
C GLY A 100 -13.75 8.95 5.70
N LEU A 101 -13.86 7.66 6.01
CA LEU A 101 -13.18 6.59 5.28
C LEU A 101 -13.76 6.42 3.87
N ALA A 102 -15.09 6.47 3.76
CA ALA A 102 -15.83 6.25 2.52
C ALA A 102 -15.63 7.34 1.45
N THR A 103 -15.17 8.54 1.83
CA THR A 103 -14.83 9.62 0.89
C THR A 103 -13.39 9.59 0.39
N GLY A 104 -12.55 8.70 0.94
CA GLY A 104 -11.13 8.57 0.58
C GLY A 104 -10.84 7.75 -0.67
N THR A 105 -11.88 7.25 -1.34
CA THR A 105 -11.83 6.44 -2.56
C THR A 105 -12.77 7.03 -3.60
#